data_AF-A0A1Q7ISE7-F1
#
_entry.id   AF-A0A1Q7ISE7-F1
#
_cell.length_a   1.000
_cell.length_b   1.000
_cell.length_c   1.000
_cell.angle_alpha   90.00
_cell.angle_beta   90.00
_cell.angle_gamma   90.00
#
_symmetry.space_group_name_H-M   'P 1'
#
loop_
_entity.id
_entity.type
_entity.pdbx_description
1 polymer ?
#
loop_
_entity_poly.entity_id
_entity_poly.type
_entity_poly.pdbx_seq_one_letter_code
_entity_poly.pdbx_strand_id
1 'polypeptide(L)'
;MSADGTPDGAPPRRILVRLRDEWAGERGLFASDPRVRTLRRVLVSYPEVRHILPDIISLEGVVDARVVDTMTQFLQRQQWLVKSVDFE
;
A
#
# COMPACT_ATOMS: atom_id res chain seq x y z
N MET A 1 17.04 23.55 -27.97
CA MET A 1 17.24 22.92 -26.65
C MET A 1 15.91 22.31 -26.25
N SER A 2 15.67 21.07 -26.68
CA SER A 2 14.42 20.37 -26.40
C SER A 2 14.51 19.74 -25.03
N ALA A 3 13.66 20.18 -24.10
CA ALA A 3 13.43 19.49 -22.85
C ALA A 3 12.54 18.27 -23.15
N ASP A 4 13.16 17.19 -23.61
CA ASP A 4 12.48 15.91 -23.77
C ASP A 4 12.52 15.19 -22.42
N GLY A 5 11.77 15.75 -21.47
CA GLY A 5 11.50 15.11 -20.19
C GLY A 5 10.44 14.06 -20.44
N THR A 6 10.85 12.84 -20.77
CA THR A 6 9.99 11.68 -20.56
C THR A 6 9.82 11.55 -19.05
N PRO A 7 8.64 11.79 -18.43
CA PRO A 7 8.40 11.14 -17.16
C PRO A 7 8.34 9.66 -17.54
N ASP A 8 9.33 8.90 -17.11
CA ASP A 8 9.36 7.45 -17.27
C ASP A 8 7.99 6.93 -16.84
N GLY A 9 7.17 6.58 -17.83
CA GLY A 9 5.71 6.47 -17.72
C GLY A 9 5.30 5.14 -17.13
N ALA A 10 6.13 4.59 -16.25
CA ALA A 10 5.79 3.39 -15.51
C ALA A 10 4.52 3.72 -14.70
N PRO A 11 3.45 2.92 -14.82
CA PRO A 11 2.26 3.12 -14.03
C PRO A 11 2.64 3.13 -12.55
N PRO A 12 2.02 3.99 -11.73
CA PRO A 12 2.31 4.05 -10.30
C PRO A 12 2.05 2.68 -9.70
N ARG A 13 3.09 2.11 -9.05
CA ARG A 13 3.01 0.81 -8.41
C ARG A 13 2.03 0.87 -7.25
N ARG A 14 1.02 -0.01 -7.26
CA ARG A 14 -0.05 -0.01 -6.27
C ARG A 14 -0.19 -1.37 -5.65
N ILE A 15 -0.37 -1.39 -4.34
CA ILE A 15 -0.80 -2.57 -3.62
C ILE A 15 -2.25 -2.35 -3.23
N LEU A 16 -3.15 -3.16 -3.78
CA LEU A 16 -4.51 -3.28 -3.32
C LEU A 16 -4.52 -4.14 -2.07
N VAL A 17 -5.20 -3.68 -1.02
CA VAL A 17 -5.34 -4.39 0.24
C VAL A 17 -6.78 -4.39 0.68
N ARG A 18 -7.36 -5.59 0.81
CA ARG A 18 -8.66 -5.75 1.43
C ARG A 18 -8.46 -6.14 2.88
N LEU A 19 -8.95 -5.31 3.78
CA LEU A 19 -8.99 -5.62 5.20
C LEU A 19 -10.25 -6.41 5.53
N ARG A 20 -10.23 -7.10 6.66
CA ARG A 20 -11.40 -7.80 7.17
C ARG A 20 -12.43 -6.81 7.70
N ASP A 21 -13.70 -7.04 7.37
CA ASP A 21 -14.80 -6.11 7.64
C ASP A 21 -15.02 -5.90 9.14
N GLU A 22 -14.76 -6.91 9.98
CA GLU A 22 -14.91 -6.80 11.43
C GLU A 22 -14.00 -5.73 12.07
N TRP A 23 -12.91 -5.35 11.40
CA TRP A 23 -11.95 -4.35 11.88
C TRP A 23 -11.98 -3.05 11.08
N ALA A 24 -12.21 -3.14 9.77
CA ALA A 24 -12.04 -2.01 8.87
C ALA A 24 -13.36 -1.37 8.41
N GLY A 25 -14.43 -2.16 8.32
CA GLY A 25 -15.68 -1.74 7.67
C GLY A 25 -15.46 -1.02 6.33
N GLU A 26 -16.32 -0.07 6.00
CA GLU A 26 -16.23 0.73 4.78
C GLU A 26 -15.03 1.71 4.76
N ARG A 27 -14.35 1.92 5.89
CA ARG A 27 -13.25 2.90 6.00
C ARG A 27 -11.88 2.33 5.67
N GLY A 28 -11.74 1.00 5.53
CA GLY A 28 -10.46 0.39 5.16
C GLY A 28 -9.33 0.79 6.11
N LEU A 29 -8.16 1.16 5.55
CA LEU A 29 -6.98 1.67 6.27
C LEU A 29 -7.23 2.95 7.08
N PHE A 30 -8.38 3.61 6.92
CA PHE A 30 -8.79 4.75 7.71
C PHE A 30 -9.75 4.43 8.87
N ALA A 31 -10.05 3.15 9.10
CA ALA A 31 -10.84 2.74 10.26
C ALA A 31 -10.21 3.18 11.58
N SER A 32 -11.06 3.41 12.58
CA SER A 32 -10.65 3.83 13.92
C SER A 32 -10.09 2.68 14.77
N ASP A 33 -10.25 1.43 14.33
CA ASP A 33 -9.77 0.25 15.04
C ASP A 33 -8.25 0.34 15.32
N PRO A 34 -7.80 0.05 16.56
CA PRO A 34 -6.39 0.15 16.94
C PRO A 34 -5.43 -0.67 16.07
N ARG A 35 -5.88 -1.83 15.56
CA ARG A 35 -5.08 -2.74 14.73
C ARG A 35 -4.87 -2.16 13.35
N VAL A 36 -5.93 -1.63 12.75
CA VAL A 36 -5.87 -0.90 11.47
C VAL A 36 -4.98 0.33 11.61
N ARG A 37 -5.13 1.10 12.69
CA ARG A 37 -4.29 2.27 12.95
C ARG A 37 -2.81 1.91 13.09
N THR A 38 -2.51 0.79 13.73
CA THR A 38 -1.14 0.26 13.87
C THR A 38 -0.58 -0.14 12.51
N LEU A 39 -1.34 -0.88 11.70
CA LEU A 39 -0.94 -1.23 10.34
C LEU A 39 -0.66 0.03 9.52
N ARG A 40 -1.57 1.02 9.54
CA ARG A 40 -1.37 2.29 8.84
C ARG A 40 -0.10 3.01 9.30
N ARG A 41 0.19 3.04 10.61
CA ARG A 41 1.43 3.65 11.16
C ARG A 41 2.68 2.96 10.64
N VAL A 42 2.67 1.64 10.56
CA VAL A 42 3.77 0.86 9.98
C VAL A 42 3.92 1.19 8.50
N LEU A 43 2.83 1.19 7.74
CA LEU A 43 2.84 1.52 6.30
C LEU A 43 3.39 2.93 6.01
N VAL A 44 2.98 3.95 6.77
CA VAL A 44 3.50 5.32 6.59
C VAL A 44 4.96 5.48 7.06
N SER A 45 5.56 4.47 7.69
CA SER A 45 6.98 4.50 8.05
C SER A 45 7.90 4.04 6.91
N TYR A 46 7.33 3.42 5.85
CA TYR A 46 8.08 3.08 4.65
C TYR A 46 8.25 4.32 3.77
N PRO A 47 9.48 4.76 3.47
CA PRO A 47 9.71 5.92 2.60
C PRO A 47 9.22 5.69 1.16
N GLU A 48 9.03 4.44 0.76
CA GLU A 48 8.50 4.06 -0.55
C GLU A 48 6.99 4.27 -0.67
N VAL A 49 6.28 4.49 0.44
CA VAL A 49 4.84 4.76 0.43
C VAL A 49 4.59 6.23 0.15
N ARG A 50 3.97 6.51 -1.01
CA ARG A 50 3.63 7.85 -1.46
C ARG A 50 2.33 8.36 -0.85
N HIS A 51 1.27 7.56 -0.94
CA HIS A 51 -0.03 7.88 -0.33
C HIS A 51 -0.85 6.62 -0.07
N ILE A 52 -1.80 6.72 0.86
CA ILE A 52 -2.70 5.65 1.25
C ILE A 52 -4.14 6.10 1.00
N LEU A 53 -4.93 5.22 0.38
CA LEU A 53 -6.39 5.28 0.28
C LEU A 53 -7.00 4.18 1.17
N PRO A 54 -8.35 4.07 1.32
CA PRO A 54 -8.94 3.04 2.18
C PRO A 54 -8.45 1.62 1.89
N ASP A 55 -8.22 1.28 0.63
CA ASP A 55 -7.89 -0.05 0.14
C ASP A 55 -6.68 -0.08 -0.81
N ILE A 56 -6.00 1.06 -1.00
CA ILE A 56 -4.88 1.19 -1.93
C ILE A 56 -3.67 1.80 -1.21
N ILE A 57 -2.51 1.19 -1.42
CA ILE A 57 -1.21 1.72 -1.03
C ILE A 57 -0.47 2.06 -2.31
N SER A 58 -0.28 3.35 -2.55
CA SER A 58 0.47 3.84 -3.71
C SER A 58 1.94 4.00 -3.33
N LEU A 59 2.82 3.44 -4.16
CA LEU A 59 4.26 3.49 -3.96
C LEU A 59 4.90 4.56 -4.87
N GLU A 60 6.12 4.95 -4.53
CA GLU A 60 6.94 5.80 -5.39
C GLU A 60 7.26 5.11 -6.73
N GLY A 61 7.41 5.90 -7.80
CA GLY A 61 7.54 5.37 -9.17
C GLY A 61 8.82 4.55 -9.40
N VAL A 62 9.86 4.77 -8.60
CA VAL A 62 11.20 4.16 -8.76
C VAL A 62 11.48 3.04 -7.74
N VAL A 63 10.46 2.50 -7.07
CA VAL A 63 10.63 1.46 -6.04
C VAL A 63 11.19 0.16 -6.65
N ASP A 64 12.01 -0.59 -5.92
CA ASP A 64 12.53 -1.89 -6.35
C ASP A 64 11.44 -2.98 -6.24
N ALA A 65 11.38 -3.92 -7.19
CA ALA A 65 10.43 -5.05 -7.15
C ALA A 65 10.56 -5.88 -5.85
N ARG A 66 11.77 -6.03 -5.31
CA ARG A 66 12.01 -6.72 -4.02
C ARG A 66 11.35 -6.02 -2.84
N VAL A 67 11.27 -4.69 -2.88
CA VAL A 67 10.60 -3.92 -1.82
C VAL A 67 9.10 -4.15 -1.90
N VAL A 68 8.54 -4.12 -3.12
CA VAL A 68 7.13 -4.48 -3.36
C VAL A 68 6.83 -5.88 -2.82
N ASP A 69 7.64 -6.88 -3.17
CA ASP A 69 7.47 -8.25 -2.70
C ASP A 69 7.52 -8.34 -1.17
N THR A 70 8.45 -7.61 -0.55
CA THR A 70 8.60 -7.58 0.91
C THR A 70 7.36 -6.98 1.58
N MET A 71 6.83 -5.88 1.06
CA MET A 71 5.62 -5.24 1.57
C MET A 71 4.39 -6.13 1.37
N THR A 72 4.24 -6.74 0.19
CA THR A 72 3.16 -7.68 -0.11
C THR A 72 3.20 -8.88 0.83
N GLN A 73 4.38 -9.49 1.05
CA GLN A 73 4.54 -10.59 2.00
C GLN A 73 4.26 -10.16 3.44
N PHE A 74 4.68 -8.96 3.83
CA PHE A 74 4.37 -8.41 5.16
C PHE A 74 2.85 -8.32 5.37
N LEU A 75 2.12 -7.76 4.40
CA LEU A 75 0.65 -7.65 4.46
C LEU A 75 -0.02 -9.02 4.48
N GLN A 76 0.43 -9.96 3.65
CA GLN A 76 -0.07 -11.34 3.62
C GLN A 76 0.14 -12.09 4.94
N ARG A 77 1.25 -11.84 5.65
CA ARG A 77 1.49 -12.43 6.99
C ARG A 77 0.50 -11.90 8.04
N GLN A 78 -0.11 -10.74 7.83
CA GLN A 78 -1.16 -10.20 8.69
C GLN A 78 -2.55 -10.75 8.34
N GLN A 79 -2.67 -12.04 7.99
CA GLN A 79 -3.94 -12.68 7.57
C GLN A 79 -5.09 -12.61 8.58
N TRP A 80 -4.80 -12.28 9.83
CA TRP A 80 -5.78 -12.02 10.89
C TRP A 80 -6.50 -10.66 10.73
N LEU A 81 -5.91 -9.73 9.96
CA LEU A 81 -6.40 -8.38 9.67
C LEU A 81 -6.67 -8.16 8.18
N VAL A 82 -5.83 -8.74 7.33
CA VAL A 82 -5.85 -8.62 5.87
C VAL A 82 -6.55 -9.83 5.27
N LYS A 83 -7.52 -9.57 4.39
CA LYS A 83 -8.33 -10.55 3.65
C LYS A 83 -7.69 -10.92 2.31
N SER A 84 -7.19 -9.94 1.57
CA SER A 84 -6.45 -10.17 0.32
C SER A 84 -5.46 -9.03 0.05
N VAL A 85 -4.44 -9.33 -0.75
CA VAL A 85 -3.42 -8.39 -1.20
C VAL A 85 -3.14 -8.68 -2.68
N ASP A 86 -3.24 -7.65 -3.52
CA ASP A 86 -3.01 -7.73 -4.95
C ASP A 86 -2.06 -6.60 -5.38
N PHE A 87 -1.23 -6.81 -6.39
CA PHE A 87 -0.29 -5.82 -6.89
C PHE A 87 -0.65 -5.41 -8.32
N GLU A 88 -0.69 -4.09 -8.57
CA GLU A 88 -0.94 -3.45 -9.88
C GLU A 88 0.25 -2.59 -10.34
#